data_AF-A0AAD5CIL2-F1
#
_entry.id   AF-A0AAD5CIL2-F1
#
_cell.length_a   1.000
_cell.length_b   1.000
_cell.length_c   1.000
_cell.angle_alpha   90.00
_cell.angle_beta   90.00
_cell.angle_gamma   90.00
#
_symmetry.space_group_name_H-M   'P 1'
#
loop_
_entity.id
_entity.type
_entity.pdbx_description
1 polymer ?
#
loop_
_entity_poly.entity_id
_entity_poly.type
_entity_poly.pdbx_seq_one_letter_code
_entity_poly.pdbx_strand_id
1 'polypeptide(L)'
;MVAEEANKAEVQPECAADAPPPTTAVDDKVPVTEQKPTDDTAVEKSEKLSEEKPAEGSRNRDEVLARVATEKKDALIKAWEESEISKIENRAQKKLAAIGAWENSKKAEIEAELKKIEEKLEKQKAKYIEKMKNKVALLHKTAEEKRAITEAKRGENVLKAEELAAKCRATGSSVKTLTRWFSS
;
A
#
# COMPACT_ATOMS: atom_id res chain seq x y z
N MET A 1 -47.88 12.61 34.56
CA MET A 1 -48.38 11.27 34.89
C MET A 1 -48.28 10.47 33.60
N VAL A 2 -47.39 9.51 33.36
CA VAL A 2 -46.60 8.61 34.22
C VAL A 2 -45.43 8.09 33.34
N ALA A 3 -44.24 8.00 33.94
CA ALA A 3 -43.13 7.03 33.80
C ALA A 3 -42.69 6.53 32.39
N GLU A 4 -41.42 6.68 32.00
CA GLU A 4 -40.29 5.74 32.23
C GLU A 4 -40.29 4.63 31.16
N GLU A 5 -39.29 4.52 30.28
CA GLU A 5 -38.04 3.82 30.59
C GLU A 5 -36.86 4.31 29.75
N ALA A 6 -35.75 4.48 30.45
CA ALA A 6 -34.40 4.60 29.91
C ALA A 6 -33.84 3.21 29.59
N ASN A 7 -33.10 3.08 28.49
CA ASN A 7 -32.13 1.98 28.37
C ASN A 7 -30.72 2.55 28.17
N LYS A 8 -29.95 2.39 29.24
CA LYS A 8 -28.53 2.67 29.42
C LYS A 8 -27.76 1.43 28.98
N ALA A 9 -26.77 1.60 28.09
CA ALA A 9 -25.70 0.62 27.90
C ALA A 9 -24.38 1.36 27.66
N GLU A 10 -23.75 1.71 28.77
CA GLU A 10 -22.34 2.02 28.90
C GLU A 10 -21.65 0.72 29.30
N VAL A 11 -20.74 0.21 28.46
CA VAL A 11 -19.70 -0.75 28.88
C VAL A 11 -18.45 -0.50 28.04
N GLN A 12 -17.47 0.16 28.65
CA GLN A 12 -16.06 -0.05 28.34
C GLN A 12 -15.61 -1.38 28.98
N PRO A 13 -14.56 -2.02 28.45
CA PRO A 13 -13.56 -2.57 29.33
C PRO A 13 -12.17 -2.04 28.99
N GLU A 14 -11.54 -1.49 30.03
CA GLU A 14 -10.11 -1.24 30.14
C GLU A 14 -9.34 -2.55 30.39
N CYS A 15 -8.03 -2.51 30.08
CA CYS A 15 -6.94 -3.39 30.51
C CYS A 15 -6.77 -4.77 29.84
N ALA A 16 -5.78 -4.86 28.95
CA ALA A 16 -4.55 -5.62 29.22
C ALA A 16 -3.49 -5.33 28.14
N ALA A 17 -2.27 -5.04 28.62
CA ALA A 17 -1.06 -4.90 27.83
C ALA A 17 -0.71 -6.24 27.13
N ASP A 18 -0.22 -6.17 25.90
CA ASP A 18 0.71 -7.18 25.40
C ASP A 18 1.75 -6.57 24.44
N ALA A 19 2.95 -7.13 24.54
CA ALA A 19 4.23 -6.58 24.14
C ALA A 19 4.48 -6.53 22.61
N PRO A 20 5.46 -5.73 22.14
CA PRO A 20 5.83 -5.66 20.72
C PRO A 20 6.57 -6.93 20.23
N PRO A 21 6.41 -7.35 18.95
CA PRO A 21 7.16 -8.46 18.36
C PRO A 21 8.63 -8.08 18.07
N PRO A 22 9.52 -9.09 17.92
CA PRO A 22 10.94 -8.95 18.18
C PRO A 22 11.72 -8.31 17.02
N THR A 23 12.70 -7.50 17.43
CA THR A 23 13.82 -7.04 16.63
C THR A 23 14.59 -8.25 16.08
N THR A 24 14.59 -8.45 14.77
CA THR A 24 15.58 -9.29 14.11
C THR A 24 16.88 -8.49 14.00
N ALA A 25 17.86 -8.92 14.78
CA ALA A 25 19.26 -8.54 14.64
C ALA A 25 19.75 -8.91 13.23
N VAL A 26 20.31 -7.93 12.53
CA VAL A 26 21.26 -8.17 11.44
C VAL A 26 22.61 -7.70 11.94
N ASP A 27 23.37 -8.67 12.44
CA ASP A 27 24.81 -8.65 12.49
C ASP A 27 25.35 -8.47 11.06
N ASP A 28 25.98 -7.33 10.78
CA ASP A 28 26.99 -7.25 9.72
C ASP A 28 28.25 -6.60 10.30
N LYS A 29 29.03 -7.49 10.91
CA LYS A 29 30.37 -7.27 11.44
C LYS A 29 31.32 -7.26 10.25
N VAL A 30 31.71 -6.08 9.77
CA VAL A 30 32.81 -5.95 8.81
C VAL A 30 34.13 -6.29 9.52
N PRO A 31 34.90 -7.31 9.08
CA PRO A 31 36.21 -7.60 9.64
C PRO A 31 37.26 -6.75 8.91
N VAL A 32 37.78 -5.73 9.57
CA VAL A 32 39.00 -5.06 9.10
C VAL A 32 40.20 -5.85 9.62
N THR A 33 40.81 -6.58 8.71
CA THR A 33 42.05 -7.35 8.84
C THR A 33 43.21 -6.45 9.26
N GLU A 34 43.79 -6.71 10.43
CA GLU A 34 45.12 -6.24 10.82
C GLU A 34 46.16 -6.84 9.85
N GLN A 35 46.84 -5.99 9.08
CA GLN A 35 48.04 -6.38 8.34
C GLN A 35 49.27 -5.89 9.10
N LYS A 36 49.91 -6.85 9.76
CA LYS A 36 51.30 -6.81 10.24
C LYS A 36 52.24 -6.88 9.03
N PRO A 37 53.24 -6.00 8.88
CA PRO A 37 54.40 -6.29 8.05
C PRO A 37 55.54 -6.78 8.95
N THR A 38 55.87 -8.06 8.81
CA THR A 38 57.20 -8.60 9.10
C THR A 38 57.80 -8.94 7.75
N ASP A 39 58.89 -8.28 7.38
CA ASP A 39 59.95 -8.93 6.64
C ASP A 39 61.29 -8.31 7.03
N ASP A 40 62.14 -9.19 7.53
CA ASP A 40 63.54 -9.00 7.81
C ASP A 40 64.31 -8.70 6.52
N THR A 41 65.15 -7.68 6.53
CA THR A 41 66.40 -7.69 5.76
C THR A 41 67.45 -6.95 6.56
N ALA A 42 68.22 -7.72 7.32
CA ALA A 42 69.53 -7.32 7.79
C ALA A 42 70.48 -7.20 6.59
N VAL A 43 71.31 -6.16 6.58
CA VAL A 43 72.79 -6.20 6.59
C VAL A 43 73.32 -4.79 6.27
N GLU A 44 73.72 -4.11 7.35
CA GLU A 44 75.07 -3.56 7.56
C GLU A 44 75.67 -2.59 6.52
N LYS A 45 75.84 -1.32 6.93
CA LYS A 45 77.13 -0.63 6.77
C LYS A 45 77.31 0.47 7.82
N SER A 46 78.20 0.17 8.77
CA SER A 46 78.88 1.14 9.63
C SER A 46 79.86 1.98 8.83
N GLU A 47 79.93 3.30 9.09
CA GLU A 47 81.17 4.11 8.95
C GLU A 47 81.02 5.48 9.66
N LYS A 48 81.33 5.43 10.96
CA LYS A 48 82.17 6.32 11.78
C LYS A 48 82.41 7.82 11.41
N LEU A 49 82.05 8.66 12.40
CA LEU A 49 82.64 9.92 12.91
C LEU A 49 82.80 11.17 12.00
N SER A 50 82.25 12.30 12.47
CA SER A 50 83.06 13.45 12.93
C SER A 50 82.24 14.37 13.84
N GLU A 51 82.88 14.82 14.91
CA GLU A 51 82.40 15.78 15.92
C GLU A 51 82.36 17.21 15.36
N GLU A 52 81.31 17.98 15.67
CA GLU A 52 81.40 19.23 16.45
C GLU A 52 80.03 19.94 16.65
N LYS A 53 79.86 20.51 17.85
CA LYS A 53 78.73 21.28 18.47
C LYS A 53 77.57 20.49 19.14
N PRO A 54 77.53 20.43 20.49
CA PRO A 54 76.47 19.72 21.23
C PRO A 54 75.24 20.57 21.61
N ALA A 55 75.08 21.81 21.10
CA ALA A 55 74.02 22.71 21.58
C ALA A 55 72.79 22.84 20.65
N GLU A 56 72.92 22.59 19.35
CA GLU A 56 71.86 22.89 18.35
C GLU A 56 70.84 21.73 18.20
N GLY A 57 71.30 20.48 18.27
CA GLY A 57 70.44 19.29 18.11
C GLY A 57 69.49 19.02 19.28
N SER A 58 69.88 19.42 20.50
CA SER A 58 69.02 19.27 21.69
C SER A 58 67.82 20.21 21.63
N ARG A 59 68.04 21.47 21.27
CA ARG A 59 66.99 22.49 21.16
C ARG A 59 65.95 22.12 20.08
N ASN A 60 66.42 21.65 18.93
CA ASN A 60 65.53 21.18 17.86
C ASN A 60 64.69 19.97 18.29
N ARG A 61 65.26 19.03 19.08
CA ARG A 61 64.50 17.91 19.65
C ARG A 61 63.41 18.39 20.61
N ASP A 62 63.74 19.33 21.50
CA ASP A 62 62.77 19.86 22.47
C ASP A 62 61.63 20.62 21.78
N GLU A 63 61.94 21.36 20.70
CA GLU A 63 60.94 22.00 19.86
C GLU A 63 60.03 20.99 19.14
N VAL A 64 60.59 19.89 18.61
CA VAL A 64 59.80 18.81 18.00
C VAL A 64 58.94 18.10 19.05
N LEU A 65 59.46 17.83 20.24
CA LEU A 65 58.69 17.21 21.33
C LEU A 65 57.55 18.13 21.81
N ALA A 66 57.78 19.45 21.86
CA ALA A 66 56.73 20.42 22.19
C ALA A 66 55.61 20.41 21.13
N ARG A 67 55.96 20.37 19.84
CA ARG A 67 54.98 20.27 18.74
C ARG A 67 54.17 18.97 18.79
N VAL A 68 54.84 17.83 19.01
CA VAL A 68 54.15 16.55 19.17
C VAL A 68 53.23 16.57 20.40
N ALA A 69 53.65 17.23 21.49
CA ALA A 69 52.81 17.36 22.68
C ALA A 69 51.57 18.25 22.43
N THR A 70 51.71 19.35 21.66
CA THR A 70 50.56 20.18 21.26
C THR A 70 49.63 19.43 20.32
N GLU A 71 50.16 18.74 19.31
CA GLU A 71 49.37 17.93 18.37
C GLU A 71 48.59 16.83 19.10
N LYS A 72 49.19 16.17 20.09
CA LYS A 72 48.49 15.18 20.92
C LYS A 72 47.33 15.79 21.72
N LYS A 73 47.53 16.99 22.28
CA LYS A 73 46.46 17.71 23.00
C LYS A 73 45.33 18.12 22.04
N ASP A 74 45.69 18.66 20.89
CA ASP A 74 44.72 19.09 19.87
C ASP A 74 43.93 17.91 19.31
N ALA A 75 44.58 16.76 19.08
CA ALA A 75 43.91 15.53 18.67
C ALA A 75 42.92 15.04 19.73
N LEU A 76 43.28 15.11 21.01
CA LEU A 76 42.38 14.73 22.11
C LEU A 76 41.18 15.68 22.22
N ILE A 77 41.40 17.00 22.08
CA ILE A 77 40.33 18.00 22.10
C ILE A 77 39.37 17.77 20.94
N LYS A 78 39.89 17.57 19.71
CA LYS A 78 39.08 17.27 18.53
C LYS A 78 38.26 16.00 18.69
N ALA A 79 38.87 14.91 19.17
CA ALA A 79 38.16 13.66 19.40
C ALA A 79 37.03 13.81 20.45
N TRP A 80 37.26 14.62 21.49
CA TRP A 80 36.24 14.92 22.48
C TRP A 80 35.11 15.78 21.90
N GLU A 81 35.45 16.82 21.14
CA GLU A 81 34.51 17.70 20.44
C GLU A 81 33.63 16.90 19.46
N GLU A 82 34.24 16.08 18.61
CA GLU A 82 33.52 15.21 17.67
C GLU A 82 32.59 14.23 18.38
N SER A 83 33.01 13.65 19.51
CA SER A 83 32.16 12.82 20.35
C SER A 83 30.95 13.60 20.88
N GLU A 84 31.14 14.85 21.31
CA GLU A 84 30.04 15.66 21.85
C GLU A 84 29.08 16.12 20.74
N ILE A 85 29.60 16.52 19.58
CA ILE A 85 28.81 16.81 18.38
C ILE A 85 27.98 15.59 17.98
N SER A 86 28.60 14.41 17.93
CA SER A 86 27.92 13.16 17.57
C SER A 86 26.75 12.83 18.52
N LYS A 87 26.90 13.08 19.82
CA LYS A 87 25.79 12.90 20.78
C LYS A 87 24.63 13.86 20.51
N ILE A 88 24.93 15.13 20.22
CA ILE A 88 23.90 16.13 19.91
C ILE A 88 23.18 15.75 18.61
N GLU A 89 23.93 15.39 17.58
CA GLU A 89 23.39 14.97 16.29
C GLU A 89 22.51 13.73 16.43
N ASN A 90 22.96 12.71 17.15
CA ASN A 90 22.15 11.51 17.40
C ASN A 90 20.81 11.83 18.10
N ARG A 91 20.82 12.77 19.05
CA ARG A 91 19.59 13.25 19.71
C ARG A 91 18.69 14.00 18.74
N ALA A 92 19.24 14.83 17.87
CA ALA A 92 18.50 15.55 16.85
C ALA A 92 17.86 14.58 15.84
N GLN A 93 18.63 13.64 15.30
CA GLN A 93 18.15 12.63 14.37
C GLN A 93 17.03 11.78 14.95
N LYS A 94 17.12 11.37 16.23
CA LYS A 94 16.02 10.67 16.92
C LYS A 94 14.74 11.48 16.96
N LYS A 95 14.82 12.79 17.24
CA LYS A 95 13.65 13.68 17.25
C LYS A 95 13.07 13.86 15.86
N LEU A 96 13.91 14.06 14.85
CA LEU A 96 13.47 14.18 13.46
C LEU A 96 12.80 12.89 12.96
N ALA A 97 13.36 11.72 13.28
CA ALA A 97 12.76 10.44 12.96
C ALA A 97 11.40 10.26 13.65
N ALA A 98 11.27 10.65 14.92
CA ALA A 98 10.00 10.60 15.64
C ALA A 98 8.94 11.52 15.01
N ILE A 99 9.32 12.74 14.61
CA ILE A 99 8.44 13.67 13.90
C ILE A 99 8.01 13.06 12.56
N GLY A 100 8.94 12.57 11.76
CA GLY A 100 8.64 11.94 10.47
C GLY A 100 7.72 10.73 10.59
N ALA A 101 7.91 9.89 11.61
CA ALA A 101 7.03 8.76 11.90
C ALA A 101 5.61 9.23 12.27
N TRP A 102 5.49 10.26 13.09
CA TRP A 102 4.20 10.84 13.47
C TRP A 102 3.46 11.47 12.28
N GLU A 103 4.16 12.23 11.44
CA GLU A 103 3.62 12.80 10.21
C GLU A 103 3.13 11.71 9.26
N ASN A 104 3.92 10.64 9.08
CA ASN A 104 3.54 9.50 8.25
C ASN A 104 2.30 8.79 8.81
N SER A 105 2.20 8.63 10.13
CA SER A 105 1.02 8.06 10.77
C SER A 105 -0.23 8.91 10.50
N LYS A 106 -0.11 10.24 10.59
CA LYS A 106 -1.23 11.16 10.31
C LYS A 106 -1.62 11.19 8.84
N LYS A 107 -0.64 11.11 7.94
CA LYS A 107 -0.89 10.96 6.50
C LYS A 107 -1.65 9.66 6.21
N ALA A 108 -1.19 8.54 6.76
CA ALA A 108 -1.84 7.23 6.56
C ALA A 108 -3.28 7.21 7.10
N GLU A 109 -3.55 7.88 8.22
CA GLU A 109 -4.91 8.05 8.77
C GLU A 109 -5.83 8.77 7.77
N ILE A 110 -5.39 9.90 7.22
CA ILE A 110 -6.17 10.67 6.23
C ILE A 110 -6.36 9.89 4.93
N GLU A 111 -5.31 9.20 4.44
CA GLU A 111 -5.40 8.36 3.24
C GLU A 111 -6.38 7.20 3.41
N ALA A 112 -6.45 6.60 4.60
CA ALA A 112 -7.43 5.57 4.91
C ALA A 112 -8.88 6.12 4.90
N GLU A 113 -9.10 7.33 5.42
CA GLU A 113 -10.40 7.99 5.35
C GLU A 113 -10.82 8.29 3.90
N LEU A 114 -9.89 8.79 3.09
CA LEU A 114 -10.11 9.04 1.67
C LEU A 114 -10.51 7.74 0.95
N LYS A 115 -9.76 6.66 1.15
CA LYS A 115 -10.06 5.35 0.56
C LYS A 115 -11.44 4.82 0.98
N LYS A 116 -11.83 5.02 2.25
CA LYS A 116 -13.16 4.65 2.76
C LYS A 116 -14.28 5.42 2.05
N ILE A 117 -14.06 6.69 1.72
CA ILE A 117 -15.03 7.50 0.96
C ILE A 117 -15.11 7.01 -0.49
N GLU A 118 -13.98 6.74 -1.14
CA GLU A 118 -13.92 6.22 -2.51
C GLU A 118 -14.66 4.87 -2.63
N GLU A 119 -14.43 3.94 -1.70
CA GLU A 119 -15.14 2.67 -1.68
C GLU A 119 -16.67 2.83 -1.53
N LYS A 120 -17.11 3.80 -0.71
CA LYS A 120 -18.55 4.09 -0.57
C LYS A 120 -19.12 4.62 -1.89
N LEU A 121 -18.40 5.52 -2.56
CA LEU A 121 -18.84 6.05 -3.85
C LEU A 121 -18.92 4.96 -4.92
N GLU A 122 -17.92 4.09 -5.00
CA GLU A 122 -17.92 2.99 -5.98
C GLU A 122 -19.06 1.99 -5.70
N LYS A 123 -19.31 1.66 -4.42
CA LYS A 123 -20.47 0.84 -4.02
C LYS A 123 -21.80 1.48 -4.43
N GLN A 124 -21.97 2.80 -4.28
CA GLN A 124 -23.18 3.48 -4.72
C GLN A 124 -23.31 3.44 -6.24
N LYS A 125 -22.24 3.77 -6.96
CA LYS A 125 -22.20 3.73 -8.41
C LYS A 125 -22.59 2.34 -8.96
N ALA A 126 -22.03 1.27 -8.39
CA ALA A 126 -22.39 -0.11 -8.75
C ALA A 126 -23.90 -0.38 -8.54
N LYS A 127 -24.46 0.01 -7.39
CA LYS A 127 -25.91 -0.13 -7.11
C LYS A 127 -26.77 0.62 -8.13
N TYR A 128 -26.38 1.83 -8.53
CA TYR A 128 -27.14 2.60 -9.53
C TYR A 128 -27.05 1.94 -10.92
N ILE A 129 -25.87 1.48 -11.32
CA ILE A 129 -25.70 0.75 -12.58
C ILE A 129 -26.58 -0.50 -12.60
N GLU A 130 -26.59 -1.29 -11.53
CA GLU A 130 -27.42 -2.47 -11.39
C GLU A 130 -28.92 -2.13 -11.48
N LYS A 131 -29.37 -1.08 -10.77
CA LYS A 131 -30.76 -0.60 -10.85
C LYS A 131 -31.16 -0.24 -12.29
N MET A 132 -30.27 0.42 -13.04
CA MET A 132 -30.56 0.77 -14.43
C MET A 132 -30.59 -0.47 -15.34
N LYS A 133 -29.67 -1.42 -15.15
CA LYS A 133 -29.71 -2.71 -15.87
C LYS A 133 -30.98 -3.50 -15.57
N ASN A 134 -31.44 -3.52 -14.32
CA ASN A 134 -32.69 -4.19 -13.94
C ASN A 134 -33.91 -3.53 -14.60
N LYS A 135 -33.96 -2.20 -14.70
CA LYS A 135 -35.03 -1.50 -15.44
C LYS A 135 -35.04 -1.88 -16.91
N VAL A 136 -33.87 -1.95 -17.55
CA VAL A 136 -33.73 -2.39 -18.94
C VAL A 136 -34.21 -3.84 -19.09
N ALA A 137 -33.81 -4.75 -18.19
CA ALA A 137 -34.25 -6.13 -18.19
C ALA A 137 -35.78 -6.26 -18.04
N LEU A 138 -36.40 -5.47 -17.16
CA LEU A 138 -37.87 -5.43 -17.00
C LEU A 138 -38.58 -4.98 -18.28
N LEU A 139 -38.03 -3.99 -18.99
CA LEU A 139 -38.57 -3.55 -20.28
C LEU A 139 -38.49 -4.67 -21.32
N HIS A 140 -37.34 -5.36 -21.42
CA HIS A 140 -37.18 -6.50 -22.32
C HIS A 140 -38.17 -7.62 -21.99
N LYS A 141 -38.27 -8.01 -20.71
CA LYS A 141 -39.22 -9.03 -20.25
C LYS A 141 -40.65 -8.68 -20.63
N THR A 142 -41.08 -7.44 -20.37
CA THR A 142 -42.44 -6.99 -20.70
C THR A 142 -42.69 -7.00 -22.21
N ALA A 143 -41.69 -6.64 -23.02
CA ALA A 143 -41.79 -6.68 -24.47
C ALA A 143 -41.88 -8.12 -24.99
N GLU A 144 -41.09 -9.04 -24.43
CA GLU A 144 -41.12 -10.47 -24.76
C GLU A 144 -42.44 -11.13 -24.38
N GLU A 145 -42.99 -10.80 -23.21
CA GLU A 145 -44.33 -11.25 -22.79
C GLU A 145 -45.41 -10.83 -23.81
N LYS A 146 -45.38 -9.58 -24.27
CA LYS A 146 -46.31 -9.10 -25.32
C LYS A 146 -46.12 -9.81 -26.66
N ARG A 147 -44.88 -10.08 -27.06
CA ARG A 147 -44.59 -10.86 -28.27
C ARG A 147 -45.10 -12.29 -28.14
N ALA A 148 -44.87 -12.95 -27.01
CA ALA A 148 -45.34 -14.31 -26.75
C ALA A 148 -46.89 -14.41 -26.79
N ILE A 149 -47.59 -13.45 -26.18
CA ILE A 149 -49.07 -13.38 -26.24
C ILE A 149 -49.56 -13.22 -27.69
N THR A 150 -48.90 -12.37 -28.47
CA THR A 150 -49.27 -12.12 -29.87
C THR A 150 -49.05 -13.37 -30.72
N GLU A 151 -47.93 -14.05 -30.51
CA GLU A 151 -47.58 -15.28 -31.21
C GLU A 151 -48.52 -16.45 -30.83
N ALA A 152 -48.91 -16.55 -29.56
CA ALA A 152 -49.91 -17.52 -29.11
C ALA A 152 -51.27 -17.30 -29.79
N LYS A 153 -51.75 -16.04 -29.88
CA LYS A 153 -52.98 -15.70 -30.60
C LYS A 153 -52.87 -15.98 -32.10
N ARG A 154 -51.70 -15.74 -32.70
CA ARG A 154 -51.42 -16.08 -34.10
C ARG A 154 -51.58 -17.60 -34.31
N GLY A 155 -50.94 -18.41 -33.46
CA GLY A 155 -51.05 -19.87 -33.49
C GLY A 155 -52.48 -20.36 -33.32
N GLU A 156 -53.23 -19.81 -32.36
CA GLU A 156 -54.65 -20.15 -32.13
C GLU A 156 -55.51 -19.87 -33.38
N ASN A 157 -55.33 -18.71 -34.02
CA ASN A 157 -56.07 -18.36 -35.23
C ASN A 157 -55.73 -19.27 -36.42
N VAL A 158 -54.46 -19.68 -36.54
CA VAL A 158 -54.04 -20.64 -37.56
C VAL A 158 -54.71 -22.00 -37.32
N LEU A 159 -54.67 -22.52 -36.09
CA LEU A 159 -55.33 -23.78 -35.74
C LEU A 159 -56.83 -23.74 -36.02
N LYS A 160 -57.53 -22.66 -35.65
CA LYS A 160 -58.96 -22.49 -35.98
C LYS A 160 -59.23 -22.51 -37.49
N ALA A 161 -58.37 -21.88 -38.28
CA ALA A 161 -58.50 -21.89 -39.74
C ALA A 161 -58.26 -23.31 -40.31
N GLU A 162 -57.27 -24.02 -39.79
CA GLU A 162 -56.97 -25.42 -40.17
C GLU A 162 -58.10 -26.38 -39.79
N GLU A 163 -58.67 -26.25 -38.58
CA GLU A 163 -59.84 -27.01 -38.12
C GLU A 163 -61.06 -26.75 -39.01
N LEU A 164 -61.35 -25.49 -39.34
CA LEU A 164 -62.42 -25.13 -40.27
C LEU A 164 -62.19 -25.75 -41.65
N ALA A 165 -60.96 -25.64 -42.18
CA ALA A 165 -60.60 -26.24 -43.46
C ALA A 165 -60.69 -27.77 -43.44
N ALA A 166 -60.30 -28.43 -42.36
CA ALA A 166 -60.43 -29.88 -42.17
C ALA A 166 -61.91 -30.31 -42.11
N LYS A 167 -62.74 -29.58 -41.36
CA LYS A 167 -64.19 -29.81 -41.28
C LYS A 167 -64.86 -29.68 -42.64
N CYS A 168 -64.55 -28.62 -43.40
CA CYS A 168 -65.03 -28.45 -44.77
C CYS A 168 -64.61 -29.60 -45.69
N ARG A 169 -63.34 -30.04 -45.62
CA ARG A 169 -62.84 -31.20 -46.36
C ARG A 169 -63.57 -32.50 -46.01
N ALA A 170 -63.89 -32.72 -44.73
CA ALA A 170 -64.58 -33.93 -44.27
C ALA A 170 -66.08 -33.96 -44.62
N THR A 171 -66.77 -32.82 -44.52
CA THR A 171 -68.23 -32.73 -44.78
C THR A 171 -68.57 -32.43 -46.24
N GLY A 172 -67.59 -32.09 -47.08
CA GLY A 172 -67.81 -31.69 -48.48
C GLY A 172 -68.47 -30.30 -48.64
N SER A 173 -68.52 -29.51 -47.57
CA SER A 173 -69.11 -28.16 -47.56
C SER A 173 -68.09 -27.10 -47.98
N SER A 174 -68.47 -26.16 -48.84
CA SER A 174 -67.61 -25.04 -49.24
C SER A 174 -67.44 -24.03 -48.09
N VAL A 175 -66.25 -23.45 -47.98
CA VAL A 175 -65.96 -22.44 -46.95
C VAL A 175 -66.75 -21.18 -47.26
N LYS A 176 -67.75 -20.85 -46.42
CA LYS A 176 -68.69 -19.72 -46.64
C LYS A 176 -68.02 -18.34 -46.75
N THR A 177 -66.78 -18.20 -46.27
CA THR A 177 -66.01 -16.96 -46.39
C THR A 177 -65.30 -16.81 -47.74
N LEU A 178 -64.99 -17.91 -48.44
CA LEU A 178 -64.29 -17.90 -49.73
C LEU A 178 -65.16 -17.29 -50.85
N THR A 179 -66.48 -17.48 -50.80
CA THR A 179 -67.42 -16.94 -51.79
C THR A 179 -67.54 -15.41 -51.76
N ARG A 180 -67.16 -14.75 -50.65
CA ARG A 180 -67.23 -13.27 -50.54
C ARG A 180 -66.03 -12.56 -51.18
N TRP A 181 -64.87 -13.21 -51.27
CA TRP A 181 -63.65 -12.61 -51.84
C TRP A 181 -63.60 -12.67 -53.38
N PHE A 182 -64.23 -13.69 -53.97
CA PHE A 182 -64.23 -13.93 -55.42
C PHE A 182 -65.41 -13.30 -56.17
N SER A 183 -66.33 -12.60 -55.49
CA SER A 183 -67.56 -12.07 -56.07
C SER A 183 -67.54 -10.55 -56.33
N SER A 184 -66.36 -9.95 -56.58
CA SER A 184 -66.22 -8.55 -57.01
C SER A 184 -65.39 -8.42 -58.27
#